data_AF-A0A3A5VUA0-F1
#
_entry.id   AF-A0A3A5VUA0-F1
#
_cell.length_a   1.000
_cell.length_b   1.000
_cell.length_c   1.000
_cell.angle_alpha   90.00
_cell.angle_beta   90.00
_cell.angle_gamma   90.00
#
_symmetry.space_group_name_H-M   'P 1'
#
loop_
_entity.id
_entity.type
_entity.pdbx_description
1 polymer ?
#
loop_
_entity_poly.entity_id
_entity_poly.type
_entity_poly.pdbx_seq_one_letter_code
_entity_poly.pdbx_strand_id
1 'polypeptide(L)'
;MNPTFVLAYVVESSNRKSVIHEGNILMVRHPDRGWEFPGGHVEEGETPEAALMRELQEEVGGKGTLIAWNTDYYPDGWVGLVSVDSEQVPFDQHFWTVDDKVVSEVRWFDEVPPFTHWDAQEVRDLSVWVDSIELGH
;
A
#
# COMPACT_ATOMS: atom_id res chain seq x y z
N MET A 1 1.78 -13.18 17.05
CA MET A 1 1.30 -11.91 17.67
C MET A 1 0.40 -11.26 16.64
N ASN A 2 -0.71 -10.62 17.04
CA ASN A 2 -1.55 -9.90 16.08
C ASN A 2 -1.00 -8.48 15.95
N PRO A 3 -0.99 -7.90 14.73
CA PRO A 3 -0.52 -6.54 14.52
C PRO A 3 -1.51 -5.54 15.13
N THR A 4 -1.00 -4.39 15.50
CA THR A 4 -1.79 -3.22 15.92
C THR A 4 -2.22 -2.36 14.73
N PHE A 5 -1.46 -2.42 13.62
CA PHE A 5 -1.75 -1.72 12.37
C PHE A 5 -1.35 -2.55 11.15
N VAL A 6 -1.94 -2.24 10.01
CA VAL A 6 -1.64 -2.88 8.72
C VAL A 6 -1.43 -1.83 7.64
N LEU A 7 -0.48 -2.09 6.75
CA LEU A 7 -0.15 -1.22 5.61
C LEU A 7 -0.23 -2.00 4.31
N ALA A 8 -0.70 -1.37 3.24
CA ALA A 8 -0.80 -1.95 1.92
C ALA A 8 0.36 -1.48 1.05
N TYR A 9 1.23 -2.40 0.65
CA TYR A 9 2.12 -2.20 -0.48
C TYR A 9 1.37 -2.60 -1.75
N VAL A 10 0.85 -1.62 -2.49
CA VAL A 10 -0.04 -1.87 -3.63
C VAL A 10 0.73 -1.82 -4.95
N VAL A 11 0.60 -2.87 -5.76
CA VAL A 11 1.18 -3.01 -7.10
C VAL A 11 0.11 -3.33 -8.14
N GLU A 12 0.42 -3.12 -9.41
CA GLU A 12 -0.44 -3.52 -10.52
C GLU A 12 -0.37 -5.05 -10.72
N SER A 13 -1.52 -5.68 -10.94
CA SER A 13 -1.60 -7.12 -11.19
C SER A 13 -0.93 -7.55 -12.49
N SER A 14 -0.85 -6.65 -13.48
CA SER A 14 -0.18 -6.81 -14.78
C SER A 14 1.34 -6.63 -14.71
N ASN A 15 1.84 -5.85 -13.73
CA ASN A 15 3.25 -5.63 -13.45
C ASN A 15 3.47 -5.50 -11.94
N ARG A 16 3.75 -6.64 -11.29
CA ARG A 16 3.87 -6.73 -9.83
C ARG A 16 5.26 -6.38 -9.29
N LYS A 17 6.15 -5.90 -10.16
CA LYS A 17 7.47 -5.43 -9.73
C LYS A 17 7.32 -4.23 -8.79
N SER A 18 8.34 -4.00 -7.97
CA SER A 18 8.39 -2.83 -7.11
C SER A 18 8.75 -1.54 -7.86
N VAL A 19 8.55 -0.40 -7.20
CA VAL A 19 8.88 0.93 -7.76
C VAL A 19 10.39 1.13 -8.03
N ILE A 20 11.27 0.34 -7.42
CA ILE A 20 12.71 0.40 -7.70
C ILE A 20 13.12 -0.51 -8.88
N HIS A 21 12.18 -1.29 -9.42
CA HIS A 21 12.38 -2.25 -10.52
C HIS A 21 11.37 -2.04 -11.67
N GLU A 22 11.10 -0.79 -12.06
CA GLU A 22 10.18 -0.43 -13.17
C GLU A 22 8.70 -0.81 -12.93
N GLY A 23 8.33 -1.10 -11.68
CA GLY A 23 6.95 -1.22 -11.25
C GLY A 23 6.37 0.10 -10.76
N ASN A 24 5.08 0.07 -10.45
CA ASN A 24 4.36 1.20 -9.88
C ASN A 24 3.95 0.90 -8.43
N ILE A 25 3.87 1.95 -7.62
CA ILE A 25 3.39 1.86 -6.24
C ILE A 25 2.28 2.87 -5.99
N LEU A 26 1.20 2.44 -5.33
CA LEU A 26 0.10 3.33 -4.96
C LEU A 26 0.33 3.91 -3.58
N MET A 27 0.14 5.23 -3.46
CA MET A 27 0.28 5.97 -2.21
C MET A 27 -0.94 6.83 -1.97
N VAL A 28 -1.22 7.11 -0.70
CA VAL A 28 -2.22 8.07 -0.25
C VAL A 28 -1.54 9.30 0.34
N ARG A 29 -2.17 10.46 0.19
CA ARG A 29 -1.65 11.74 0.68
C ARG A 29 -2.45 12.22 1.89
N HIS A 30 -1.80 12.19 3.04
CA HIS A 30 -2.28 12.86 4.23
C HIS A 30 -1.91 14.36 4.19
N PRO A 31 -2.83 15.25 4.61
CA PRO A 31 -2.65 16.70 4.53
C PRO A 31 -1.39 17.18 5.28
N ASP A 32 -1.16 16.66 6.49
CA ASP A 32 -0.02 17.07 7.31
C ASP A 32 1.24 16.20 7.15
N ARG A 33 1.09 14.89 6.88
CA ARG A 33 2.19 13.90 6.90
C ARG A 33 2.81 13.68 5.52
N GLY A 34 2.09 14.03 4.45
CA GLY A 34 2.52 13.82 3.07
C GLY A 34 2.12 12.46 2.54
N TRP A 35 2.95 11.88 1.68
CA TRP A 35 2.70 10.57 1.07
C TRP A 35 2.97 9.43 2.05
N GLU A 36 2.05 8.49 2.14
CA GLU A 36 2.16 7.28 2.96
C GLU A 36 1.53 6.07 2.26
N PHE A 37 1.86 4.87 2.75
CA PHE A 37 1.16 3.65 2.34
C PHE A 37 -0.30 3.72 2.78
N PRO A 38 -1.26 3.26 1.96
CA PRO A 38 -2.63 3.06 2.43
C PRO A 38 -2.66 2.09 3.61
N GLY A 39 -3.44 2.39 4.64
CA GLY A 39 -3.52 1.51 5.81
C GLY A 39 -3.83 2.24 7.11
N GLY A 40 -4.02 1.45 8.16
CA GLY A 40 -4.52 1.96 9.43
C GLY A 40 -4.49 0.94 10.55
N HIS A 41 -5.15 1.28 11.66
CA HIS A 41 -5.19 0.44 12.85
C HIS A 41 -6.13 -0.75 12.66
N VAL A 42 -5.78 -1.88 13.27
CA VAL A 42 -6.67 -3.03 13.35
C VAL A 42 -7.69 -2.79 14.47
N GLU A 43 -8.98 -2.86 14.15
CA GLU A 43 -10.03 -2.67 15.14
C GLU A 43 -10.27 -3.91 16.02
N GLU A 44 -10.95 -3.73 17.16
CA GLU A 44 -11.23 -4.84 18.08
C GLU A 44 -12.14 -5.89 17.42
N GLY A 45 -11.64 -7.13 17.35
CA GLY A 45 -12.35 -8.24 16.72
C GLY A 45 -12.18 -8.31 15.19
N GLU A 46 -11.44 -7.38 14.60
CA GLU A 46 -11.10 -7.36 13.18
C GLU A 46 -9.89 -8.26 12.89
N THR A 47 -9.87 -8.94 11.73
CA THR A 47 -8.67 -9.64 11.27
C THR A 47 -7.74 -8.67 10.56
N PRO A 48 -6.41 -8.88 10.54
CA PRO A 48 -5.48 -7.99 9.84
C PRO A 48 -5.83 -7.82 8.35
N GLU A 49 -6.30 -8.88 7.70
CA GLU A 49 -6.76 -8.83 6.31
C GLU A 49 -8.05 -8.01 6.16
N ALA A 50 -9.01 -8.16 7.08
CA ALA A 50 -10.23 -7.35 7.07
C ALA A 50 -9.91 -5.86 7.26
N ALA A 51 -9.02 -5.53 8.20
CA ALA A 51 -8.53 -4.17 8.42
C ALA A 51 -7.89 -3.61 7.14
N LEU A 52 -6.97 -4.36 6.52
CA LEU A 52 -6.27 -3.91 5.33
C LEU A 52 -7.23 -3.64 4.16
N MET A 53 -8.21 -4.51 3.95
CA MET A 53 -9.20 -4.36 2.89
C MET A 53 -10.19 -3.22 3.17
N ARG A 54 -10.53 -2.97 4.44
CA ARG A 54 -11.36 -1.82 4.85
C ARG A 54 -10.63 -0.51 4.57
N GLU A 55 -9.40 -0.37 5.05
CA GLU A 55 -8.58 0.83 4.85
C GLU A 55 -8.36 1.11 3.35
N LEU A 56 -8.06 0.08 2.55
CA LEU A 56 -7.94 0.25 1.09
C LEU A 56 -9.27 0.71 0.46
N GLN A 57 -10.40 0.18 0.92
CA GLN A 57 -11.70 0.62 0.41
C GLN A 57 -12.03 2.07 0.80
N GLU A 58 -11.64 2.50 2.00
CA GLU A 58 -11.91 3.84 2.56
C GLU A 58 -10.97 4.90 1.94
N GLU A 59 -9.66 4.65 1.96
CA GLU A 59 -8.64 5.62 1.56
C GLU A 59 -8.35 5.62 0.05
N VAL A 60 -8.56 4.49 -0.62
CA VAL A 60 -8.23 4.32 -2.05
C VAL A 60 -9.48 4.21 -2.90
N GLY A 61 -10.60 3.76 -2.33
CA GLY A 61 -11.87 3.63 -3.05
C GLY A 61 -12.00 2.34 -3.87
N GLY A 62 -11.03 1.42 -3.76
CA GLY A 62 -10.97 0.19 -4.55
C GLY A 62 -10.66 -1.05 -3.72
N LYS A 63 -10.78 -2.22 -4.35
CA LYS A 63 -10.44 -3.51 -3.74
C LYS A 63 -9.24 -4.12 -4.45
N GLY A 64 -8.39 -4.79 -3.69
CA GLY A 64 -7.25 -5.54 -4.20
C GLY A 64 -7.28 -6.99 -3.77
N THR A 65 -6.31 -7.75 -4.26
CA THR A 65 -6.03 -9.12 -3.83
C THR A 65 -4.77 -9.13 -2.99
N LEU A 66 -4.87 -9.59 -1.75
CA LEU A 66 -3.71 -9.83 -0.91
C LEU A 66 -2.89 -11.00 -1.47
N ILE A 67 -1.59 -10.78 -1.67
CA ILE A 67 -0.64 -11.74 -2.23
C ILE A 67 0.22 -12.37 -1.13
N ALA A 68 0.79 -11.53 -0.26
CA ALA A 68 1.68 -11.97 0.80
C ALA A 68 1.68 -10.99 1.98
N TRP A 69 2.07 -11.48 3.16
CA TRP A 69 2.32 -10.66 4.34
C TRP A 69 3.82 -10.58 4.63
N ASN A 70 4.30 -9.38 4.93
CA ASN A 70 5.51 -9.16 5.69
C ASN A 70 5.13 -8.89 7.14
N THR A 71 5.43 -9.84 8.03
CA THR A 71 5.08 -9.77 9.45
C THR A 71 6.26 -9.40 10.35
N ASP A 72 7.44 -9.19 9.77
CA ASP A 72 8.70 -9.06 10.49
C ASP A 72 9.35 -7.68 10.32
N TYR A 73 8.89 -6.86 9.36
CA TYR A 73 9.46 -5.53 9.10
C TYR A 73 9.17 -4.54 10.23
N TYR A 74 7.91 -4.44 10.66
CA TYR A 74 7.53 -3.64 11.83
C TYR A 74 7.25 -4.54 13.04
N PRO A 75 7.73 -4.19 14.25
CA PRO A 75 7.48 -4.99 15.45
C PRO A 75 5.99 -5.19 15.77
N ASP A 76 5.18 -4.15 15.54
CA ASP A 76 3.76 -4.10 15.90
C ASP A 76 2.81 -3.97 14.69
N GLY A 77 3.33 -4.14 13.47
CA GLY A 77 2.55 -3.91 12.25
C GLY A 77 2.93 -4.83 11.12
N TRP A 78 1.96 -5.12 10.25
CA TRP A 78 2.16 -6.00 9.09
C TRP A 78 2.01 -5.23 7.78
N VAL A 79 2.81 -5.58 6.78
CA VAL A 79 2.71 -5.02 5.44
C VAL A 79 2.16 -6.09 4.50
N GLY A 80 1.00 -5.83 3.91
CA GLY A 80 0.40 -6.69 2.89
C GLY A 80 0.85 -6.27 1.51
N LEU A 81 1.42 -7.18 0.73
CA LEU A 81 1.56 -6.99 -0.71
C LEU A 81 0.19 -7.21 -1.34
N VAL A 82 -0.37 -6.17 -1.95
CA VAL A 82 -1.70 -6.19 -2.56
C VAL A 82 -1.57 -5.92 -4.05
N SER A 83 -2.14 -6.79 -4.88
CA SER A 83 -2.25 -6.54 -6.31
C SER A 83 -3.63 -5.99 -6.66
N VAL A 84 -3.69 -4.98 -7.52
CA VAL A 84 -4.94 -4.40 -8.04
C VAL A 84 -5.00 -4.51 -9.56
N ASP A 85 -6.20 -4.53 -10.12
CA ASP A 85 -6.40 -4.50 -11.56
C ASP A 85 -6.35 -3.06 -12.06
N SER A 86 -5.29 -2.71 -12.79
CA SER A 86 -5.05 -1.36 -13.33
C SER A 86 -6.06 -0.96 -14.41
N GLU A 87 -6.92 -1.87 -14.88
CA GLU A 87 -8.01 -1.55 -15.81
C GLU A 87 -9.33 -1.24 -15.10
N GLN A 88 -9.40 -1.41 -13.77
CA GLN A 88 -10.61 -1.15 -12.98
C GLN A 88 -10.58 0.24 -12.34
N VAL A 89 -11.70 0.93 -12.33
CA VAL A 89 -11.87 2.21 -11.60
C VAL A 89 -11.71 1.96 -10.09
N PRO A 90 -10.94 2.77 -9.35
CA PRO A 90 -10.24 3.99 -9.80
C PRO A 90 -8.78 3.79 -10.26
N PHE A 91 -8.27 2.56 -10.26
CA PHE A 91 -6.87 2.25 -10.55
C PHE A 91 -6.44 2.52 -12.00
N ASP A 92 -7.39 2.68 -12.92
CA ASP A 92 -7.18 3.11 -14.31
C ASP A 92 -6.70 4.57 -14.45
N GLN A 93 -6.79 5.34 -13.36
CA GLN A 93 -6.32 6.72 -13.29
C GLN A 93 -4.95 6.79 -12.65
N HIS A 94 -4.10 7.71 -13.14
CA HIS A 94 -2.79 7.98 -12.52
C HIS A 94 -2.93 8.59 -11.11
N PHE A 95 -3.96 9.41 -10.87
CA PHE A 95 -4.28 9.96 -9.56
C PHE A 95 -5.77 10.29 -9.47
N TRP A 96 -6.31 10.28 -8.26
CA TRP A 96 -7.70 10.67 -7.98
C TRP A 96 -7.85 11.20 -6.55
N THR A 97 -9.00 11.78 -6.26
CA THR A 97 -9.39 12.24 -4.92
C THR A 97 -10.43 11.30 -4.36
N VAL A 98 -10.31 10.97 -3.08
CA VAL A 98 -11.32 10.21 -2.32
C VAL A 98 -12.06 11.15 -1.38
N ASP A 99 -13.33 10.84 -1.12
CA ASP A 99 -14.13 11.53 -0.10
C ASP A 99 -13.86 10.87 1.26
N ASP A 100 -12.61 11.01 1.73
CA ASP A 100 -12.18 10.54 3.04
C ASP A 100 -11.89 11.73 3.98
N LYS A 101 -12.02 11.51 5.29
CA LYS A 101 -11.80 12.55 6.30
C LYS A 101 -10.32 12.89 6.50
N VAL A 102 -9.42 12.00 6.09
CA VAL A 102 -7.99 12.02 6.39
C VAL A 102 -7.16 12.09 5.11
N VAL A 103 -7.53 11.37 4.05
CA VAL A 103 -6.80 11.34 2.78
C VAL A 103 -7.34 12.36 1.78
N SER A 104 -6.43 13.12 1.18
CA SER A 104 -6.76 14.18 0.21
C SER A 104 -6.54 13.78 -1.25
N GLU A 105 -5.65 12.82 -1.51
CA GLU A 105 -5.23 12.42 -2.85
C GLU A 105 -4.69 10.99 -2.83
N VAL A 106 -4.94 10.23 -3.89
CA VAL A 106 -4.40 8.91 -4.14
C VAL A 106 -3.66 8.95 -5.47
N ARG A 107 -2.47 8.36 -5.55
CA ARG A 107 -1.62 8.48 -6.73
C ARG A 107 -0.72 7.27 -6.93
N TRP A 108 -0.56 6.88 -8.20
CA TRP A 108 0.49 5.98 -8.65
C TRP A 108 1.83 6.70 -8.82
N PHE A 109 2.89 6.03 -8.37
CA PHE A 109 4.26 6.48 -8.52
C PHE A 109 5.09 5.43 -9.25
N ASP A 110 5.80 5.87 -10.28
CA ASP A 110 6.79 5.11 -11.05
C ASP A 110 8.23 5.29 -10.50
N GLU A 111 8.41 6.21 -9.55
CA GLU A 111 9.63 6.44 -8.79
C GLU A 111 9.31 6.61 -7.29
N VAL A 112 10.29 6.38 -6.41
CA VAL A 112 10.08 6.54 -4.95
C VAL A 112 9.59 7.98 -4.64
N PRO A 113 8.41 8.14 -4.00
CA PRO A 113 7.86 9.46 -3.70
C PRO A 113 8.80 10.31 -2.83
N PRO A 114 8.74 11.64 -2.94
CA PRO A 114 9.44 12.53 -2.01
C PRO A 114 8.73 12.47 -0.65
N PHE A 115 9.23 11.64 0.25
CA PHE A 115 8.68 11.54 1.60
C PHE A 115 9.07 12.73 2.46
N THR A 116 8.09 13.27 3.17
CA THR A 116 8.28 14.35 4.16
C THR A 116 8.38 13.84 5.58
N HIS A 117 7.76 12.69 5.87
CA HIS A 117 7.68 12.12 7.22
C HIS A 117 8.12 10.66 7.29
N TRP A 118 8.03 9.94 6.18
CA TRP A 118 8.50 8.56 6.00
C TRP A 118 9.96 8.53 5.56
N ASP A 119 10.71 7.49 5.93
CA ASP A 119 12.05 7.30 5.39
C ASP A 119 11.95 6.67 4.00
N ALA A 120 12.55 7.30 2.99
CA ALA A 120 12.64 6.73 1.65
C ALA A 120 13.34 5.36 1.64
N GLN A 121 14.15 5.07 2.67
CA GLN A 121 14.74 3.75 2.87
C GLN A 121 13.68 2.68 3.16
N GLU A 122 12.61 3.00 3.89
CA GLU A 122 11.56 2.03 4.23
C GLU A 122 10.86 1.49 2.97
N VAL A 123 10.54 2.40 2.04
CA VAL A 123 9.96 2.01 0.75
C VAL A 123 10.93 1.15 -0.04
N ARG A 124 12.23 1.46 -0.05
CA ARG A 124 13.23 0.66 -0.75
C ARG A 124 13.36 -0.74 -0.16
N ASP A 125 13.38 -0.87 1.16
CA ASP A 125 13.49 -2.17 1.83
C ASP A 125 12.27 -3.04 1.55
N LEU A 126 11.06 -2.45 1.64
CA LEU A 126 9.83 -3.13 1.30
C LEU A 126 9.76 -3.47 -0.20
N SER A 127 10.27 -2.61 -1.07
CA SER A 127 10.40 -2.90 -2.51
C SER A 127 11.29 -4.13 -2.76
N VAL A 128 12.45 -4.22 -2.11
CA VAL A 128 13.34 -5.40 -2.20
C VAL A 128 12.62 -6.67 -1.74
N TRP A 129 11.84 -6.57 -0.66
CA TRP A 129 11.00 -7.69 -0.21
C TRP A 129 9.98 -8.08 -1.28
N VAL A 130 9.23 -7.13 -1.86
CA VAL A 130 8.24 -7.40 -2.92
C VAL A 130 8.87 -8.12 -4.11
N ASP A 131 10.01 -7.64 -4.60
CA ASP A 131 10.70 -8.28 -5.72
C ASP A 131 11.18 -9.69 -5.39
N SER A 132 11.52 -9.97 -4.12
CA SER A 132 11.88 -11.32 -3.68
C SER A 132 10.71 -12.31 -3.73
N ILE A 133 9.47 -11.81 -3.58
CA ILE A 133 8.24 -12.61 -3.70
C ILE A 133 7.95 -12.93 -5.17
N GLU A 134 8.07 -11.94 -6.06
CA GLU A 134 7.85 -12.13 -7.51
C GLU A 134 8.92 -13.02 -8.17
N LEU A 135 10.16 -12.98 -7.68
CA LEU A 135 11.23 -13.87 -8.16
C LEU A 135 11.13 -15.31 -7.62
N GLY A 136 10.17 -15.57 -6.72
CA GLY A 136 10.00 -16.83 -6.01
C GLY A 136 8.90 -17.73 -6.59
N HIS A 137 8.99 -18.11 -7.87
CA HIS A 137 8.26 -19.24 -8.46
C HIS A 137 9.05 -19.94 -9.57
#